data_AF-A0A8G2C7Z1-F1
#
_entry.id   AF-A0A8G2C7Z1-F1
#
_cell.length_a   1.000
_cell.length_b   1.000
_cell.length_c   1.000
_cell.angle_alpha   90.00
_cell.angle_beta   90.00
_cell.angle_gamma   90.00
#
_symmetry.space_group_name_H-M   'P 1'
#
loop_
_entity.id
_entity.type
_entity.pdbx_description
1 polymer ?
#
loop_
_entity_poly.entity_id
_entity_poly.type
_entity_poly.pdbx_seq_one_letter_code
_entity_poly.pdbx_strand_id
1 'polypeptide(L)'
;MNELTLQRVPFTKDADNKLRSLKAKTGLTPNILCRLAFCLSVEHSTTPPEVDMTERGREINRYTLFGEYETLFTSLLKVWHHEHSSPLEINDLCIRHIHRGISLINPNKL
;
A
#
# COMPACT_ATOMS: atom_id res chain seq x y z
N MET A 1 5.69 -19.01 -9.28
CA MET A 1 5.34 -17.59 -9.56
C MET A 1 4.94 -17.00 -8.23
N ASN A 2 5.61 -15.93 -7.77
CA ASN A 2 5.28 -15.32 -6.49
C ASN A 2 3.95 -14.57 -6.64
N GLU A 3 2.91 -15.09 -5.98
CA GLU A 3 1.54 -14.55 -6.04
C GLU A 3 1.23 -13.70 -4.80
N LEU A 4 0.36 -12.71 -4.96
CA LEU A 4 -0.17 -11.98 -3.82
C LEU A 4 -1.21 -12.86 -3.10
N THR A 5 -0.87 -13.39 -1.93
CA THR A 5 -1.71 -14.35 -1.18
C THR A 5 -2.31 -13.77 0.10
N LEU A 6 -1.89 -12.57 0.50
CA LEU A 6 -2.41 -11.91 1.70
C LEU A 6 -3.94 -11.75 1.62
N GLN A 7 -4.66 -12.14 2.67
CA GLN A 7 -6.11 -11.96 2.76
C GLN A 7 -6.48 -10.56 3.26
N ARG A 8 -5.66 -10.02 4.15
CA ARG A 8 -5.85 -8.71 4.79
C ARG A 8 -4.54 -7.95 4.77
N VAL A 9 -4.60 -6.65 4.47
CA VAL A 9 -3.45 -5.73 4.53
C VAL A 9 -3.38 -5.14 5.92
N PRO A 10 -2.32 -5.41 6.70
CA PRO A 10 -2.10 -4.80 8.00
C PRO A 10 -1.56 -3.38 7.88
N PHE A 11 -1.97 -2.53 8.81
CA PHE A 11 -1.44 -1.19 8.95
C PHE A 11 -0.85 -0.99 10.35
N THR A 12 0.22 -0.21 10.43
CA THR A 12 0.65 0.41 11.68
C THR A 12 -0.41 1.39 12.16
N LYS A 13 -0.39 1.67 13.46
CA LYS A 13 -1.28 2.65 14.10
C LYS A 13 -1.16 4.02 13.45
N ASP A 14 0.06 4.45 13.11
CA ASP A 14 0.30 5.74 12.47
C ASP A 14 -0.24 5.80 11.05
N ALA A 15 -0.05 4.74 10.26
CA ALA A 15 -0.63 4.65 8.92
C ALA A 15 -2.16 4.66 8.97
N ASP A 16 -2.78 3.94 9.91
CA ASP A 16 -4.24 3.96 10.08
C ASP A 16 -4.75 5.35 10.50
N ASN A 17 -4.05 6.02 11.42
CA ASN A 17 -4.38 7.38 11.83
C ASN A 17 -4.25 8.37 10.66
N LYS A 18 -3.20 8.25 9.84
CA LYS A 18 -3.02 9.07 8.65
C LYS A 18 -4.15 8.83 7.64
N LEU A 19 -4.52 7.58 7.37
CA LEU A 19 -5.65 7.25 6.49
C LEU A 19 -6.97 7.85 6.99
N ARG A 20 -7.23 7.84 8.30
CA ARG A 20 -8.42 8.49 8.90
C ARG A 20 -8.40 10.01 8.71
N SER A 21 -7.25 10.64 8.93
CA SER A 21 -7.07 12.07 8.70
C SER A 21 -7.28 12.45 7.23
N LEU A 22 -6.69 11.68 6.30
CA LEU A 22 -6.86 11.86 4.86
C LEU A 22 -8.33 11.70 4.45
N LYS A 23 -9.03 10.68 4.96
CA LYS A 23 -10.46 10.50 4.73
C LYS A 23 -11.27 11.72 5.21
N ALA A 24 -10.99 12.21 6.42
CA ALA A 24 -11.71 13.35 6.98
C ALA A 24 -11.51 14.63 6.15
N LYS A 25 -10.32 14.82 5.57
CA LYS A 25 -9.99 16.01 4.75
C LYS A 25 -10.50 15.93 3.31
N THR A 26 -10.45 14.75 2.69
CA THR A 26 -10.69 14.57 1.25
C THR A 26 -12.03 13.91 0.92
N GLY A 27 -12.68 13.29 1.90
CA GLY A 27 -13.85 12.44 1.70
C GLY A 27 -13.53 11.06 1.08
N LEU A 28 -12.29 10.81 0.65
CA LEU A 28 -11.89 9.56 0.02
C LEU A 28 -11.83 8.41 1.02
N THR A 29 -12.35 7.25 0.61
CA THR A 29 -12.32 6.05 1.45
C THR A 29 -10.89 5.51 1.59
N PRO A 30 -10.56 4.81 2.70
CA PRO A 30 -9.21 4.28 2.91
C PRO A 30 -8.72 3.37 1.77
N ASN A 31 -9.61 2.61 1.15
CA ASN A 31 -9.31 1.73 0.02
C ASN A 31 -8.89 2.51 -1.24
N ILE A 32 -9.53 3.64 -1.54
CA ILE A 32 -9.09 4.53 -2.63
C ILE A 32 -7.75 5.19 -2.28
N LEU A 33 -7.59 5.66 -1.04
CA LEU A 33 -6.33 6.25 -0.57
C LEU A 33 -5.16 5.24 -0.64
N CYS A 34 -5.38 3.98 -0.30
CA CYS A 34 -4.37 2.94 -0.41
C CYS A 34 -3.98 2.64 -1.86
N ARG A 35 -4.91 2.71 -2.81
CA ARG A 35 -4.61 2.58 -4.26
C ARG A 35 -3.73 3.74 -4.75
N LEU A 36 -4.07 4.97 -4.37
CA LEU A 36 -3.27 6.16 -4.68
C LEU A 36 -1.88 6.07 -4.05
N ALA A 37 -1.81 5.69 -2.77
CA ALA A 37 -0.57 5.44 -2.05
C ALA A 37 0.30 4.42 -2.79
N PHE A 38 -0.27 3.27 -3.16
CA PHE A 38 0.46 2.26 -3.92
C PHE A 38 1.03 2.82 -5.22
N CYS A 39 0.22 3.53 -6.03
CA CYS A 39 0.66 4.12 -7.29
C CYS A 39 1.83 5.11 -7.09
N LEU A 40 1.70 6.03 -6.13
CA LEU A 40 2.77 6.97 -5.78
C LEU A 40 4.05 6.24 -5.36
N SER A 41 3.89 5.12 -4.66
CA SER A 41 5.03 4.35 -4.19
C SER A 41 5.75 3.66 -5.35
N VAL A 42 5.06 2.99 -6.27
CA VAL A 42 5.71 2.22 -7.34
C VAL A 42 6.45 3.08 -8.37
N GLU A 43 6.18 4.39 -8.42
CA GLU A 43 6.97 5.35 -9.23
C GLU A 43 8.42 5.48 -8.76
N HIS A 44 8.69 5.16 -7.49
CA HIS A 44 10.06 5.18 -6.96
C HIS A 44 10.77 3.86 -7.23
N SER A 45 11.97 3.93 -7.81
CA SER A 45 12.82 2.78 -8.13
C SER A 45 13.50 2.14 -6.92
N THR A 46 13.51 2.81 -5.77
CA THR A 46 14.10 2.28 -4.53
C THR A 46 13.17 1.28 -3.86
N THR A 47 13.73 0.25 -3.22
CA THR A 47 12.97 -0.66 -2.36
C THR A 47 12.30 0.12 -1.23
N PRO A 48 10.98 -0.03 -1.02
CA PRO A 48 10.30 0.65 0.07
C PRO A 48 10.85 0.19 1.43
N PRO A 49 10.93 1.10 2.43
CA PRO A 49 11.50 0.79 3.73
C PRO A 49 10.70 -0.29 4.45
N GLU A 50 11.36 -0.96 5.39
CA GLU A 50 10.70 -1.88 6.31
C GLU A 50 9.62 -1.18 7.12
N VAL A 51 8.56 -1.92 7.45
CA VAL A 51 7.43 -1.41 8.22
C VAL A 51 7.45 -2.06 9.60
N ASP A 52 7.68 -1.25 10.63
CA ASP A 52 7.57 -1.69 12.02
C ASP A 52 6.11 -1.89 12.41
N MET A 53 5.71 -3.16 12.59
CA MET A 53 4.35 -3.57 12.95
C MET A 53 4.15 -3.78 14.46
N THR A 54 5.01 -3.22 15.31
CA THR A 54 4.88 -3.29 16.78
C THR A 54 3.58 -2.62 17.24
N GLU A 55 3.34 -1.37 16.82
CA GLU A 55 2.08 -0.66 17.09
C GLU A 55 1.07 -0.92 15.96
N ARG A 56 0.19 -1.91 16.17
CA ARG A 56 -0.79 -2.34 15.16
C ARG A 56 -2.00 -1.41 15.09
N GLY A 57 -2.33 -0.99 13.87
CA GLY A 57 -3.58 -0.34 13.51
C GLY A 57 -4.63 -1.34 13.02
N ARG A 58 -5.59 -0.85 12.24
CA ARG A 58 -6.58 -1.73 11.60
C ARG A 58 -5.95 -2.55 10.47
N GLU A 59 -6.67 -3.58 10.05
CA GLU A 59 -6.41 -4.29 8.80
C GLU A 59 -7.58 -4.11 7.84
N ILE A 60 -7.31 -4.07 6.53
CA ILE A 60 -8.33 -3.98 5.49
C ILE A 60 -8.31 -5.26 4.66
N ASN A 61 -9.48 -5.82 4.36
CA ASN A 61 -9.58 -6.97 3.47
C ASN A 61 -8.99 -6.64 2.09
N ARG A 62 -8.15 -7.52 1.54
CA ARG A 62 -7.49 -7.29 0.24
C ARG A 62 -8.52 -7.00 -0.86
N TYR A 63 -9.59 -7.79 -0.88
CA TYR A 63 -10.72 -7.59 -1.80
C TYR A 63 -11.37 -6.22 -1.64
N THR A 64 -11.48 -5.68 -0.43
CA THR A 64 -11.98 -4.31 -0.21
C THR A 64 -10.99 -3.26 -0.71
N LEU A 65 -9.69 -3.52 -0.57
CA LEU A 65 -8.63 -2.61 -0.97
C LEU A 65 -8.50 -2.53 -2.48
N PHE A 66 -8.36 -3.65 -3.20
CA PHE A 66 -8.16 -3.65 -4.65
C PHE A 66 -9.45 -3.83 -5.46
N GLY A 67 -10.42 -4.59 -4.95
CA GLY A 67 -11.69 -4.83 -5.63
C GLY A 67 -11.50 -5.44 -7.02
N GLU A 68 -12.26 -4.95 -7.99
CA GLU A 68 -12.15 -5.34 -9.42
C GLU A 68 -10.77 -5.06 -10.04
N TYR A 69 -9.98 -4.17 -9.43
CA TYR A 69 -8.65 -3.79 -9.93
C TYR A 69 -7.52 -4.67 -9.40
N GLU A 70 -7.80 -5.76 -8.68
CA GLU A 70 -6.77 -6.64 -8.08
C GLU A 70 -5.74 -7.13 -9.11
N THR A 71 -6.18 -7.53 -10.29
CA THR A 71 -5.27 -7.94 -11.37
C THR A 71 -4.33 -6.81 -11.78
N LEU A 72 -4.81 -5.57 -11.90
CA LEU A 72 -3.98 -4.42 -12.26
C LEU A 72 -2.87 -4.18 -11.22
N PHE A 73 -3.25 -4.06 -9.94
CA PHE A 73 -2.30 -3.76 -8.87
C PHE A 73 -1.29 -4.90 -8.64
N THR A 74 -1.74 -6.15 -8.73
CA THR A 74 -0.84 -7.32 -8.61
C THR A 74 0.12 -7.43 -9.80
N SER A 75 -0.34 -7.13 -11.02
CA SER A 75 0.54 -7.08 -12.20
C SER A 75 1.58 -5.97 -12.08
N LEU A 76 1.20 -4.76 -11.66
CA LEU A 76 2.14 -3.66 -11.45
C LEU A 76 3.20 -4.02 -10.40
N LEU A 77 2.77 -4.63 -9.29
CA LEU A 77 3.70 -5.07 -8.23
C LEU A 77 4.71 -6.11 -8.75
N LYS A 78 4.27 -7.08 -9.56
CA LYS A 78 5.13 -8.11 -10.14
C LYS A 78 6.12 -7.53 -11.15
N VAL A 79 5.66 -6.61 -12.01
CA VAL A 79 6.54 -5.90 -12.95
C VAL A 79 7.60 -5.12 -12.19
N TRP A 80 7.19 -4.32 -11.19
CA TRP A 80 8.11 -3.55 -10.37
C TRP A 80 9.13 -4.45 -9.66
N HIS A 81 8.67 -5.55 -9.04
CA HIS A 81 9.52 -6.54 -8.37
C HIS A 81 10.59 -7.10 -9.30
N HIS A 82 10.21 -7.47 -10.53
CA HIS A 82 11.13 -8.01 -11.53
C HIS A 82 12.12 -6.96 -12.04
N GLU A 83 11.63 -5.78 -12.44
CA GLU A 83 12.46 -4.70 -12.99
C GLU A 83 13.53 -4.21 -12.01
N HIS A 84 13.20 -4.18 -10.71
CA HIS A 84 14.09 -3.69 -9.66
C HIS A 84 14.84 -4.81 -8.93
N SER A 85 14.70 -6.07 -9.39
CA SER A 85 15.30 -7.24 -8.74
C SER A 85 15.10 -7.24 -7.21
N SER A 86 13.87 -6.96 -6.78
CA SER A 86 13.57 -6.79 -5.36
C SER A 86 13.86 -8.09 -4.59
N PRO A 87 14.51 -8.02 -3.42
CA PRO A 87 14.76 -9.19 -2.59
C PRO A 87 13.54 -9.58 -1.74
N LEU A 88 12.44 -8.81 -1.81
CA LEU A 88 11.28 -8.96 -0.94
C LEU A 88 10.21 -9.85 -1.58
N GLU A 89 9.65 -10.74 -0.77
CA GLU A 89 8.46 -11.48 -1.17
C GLU A 89 7.27 -10.55 -1.49
N ILE A 90 6.45 -10.95 -2.47
CA ILE A 90 5.37 -10.11 -3.03
C ILE A 90 4.41 -9.58 -1.96
N ASN A 91 4.09 -10.38 -0.94
CA ASN A 91 3.22 -9.93 0.15
C ASN A 91 3.85 -8.80 0.97
N ASP A 92 5.13 -8.93 1.34
CA ASP A 92 5.86 -7.91 2.11
C ASP A 92 6.06 -6.66 1.25
N LEU A 93 6.47 -6.83 0.00
CA LEU A 93 6.62 -5.74 -0.95
C LEU A 93 5.32 -4.94 -1.14
N CYS A 94 4.17 -5.62 -1.24
CA CYS A 94 2.85 -4.97 -1.31
C CYS A 94 2.59 -4.10 -0.08
N ILE A 95 2.81 -4.63 1.13
CA ILE A 95 2.59 -3.92 2.38
C ILE A 95 3.49 -2.68 2.43
N ARG A 96 4.79 -2.85 2.18
CA ARG A 96 5.76 -1.76 2.21
C ARG A 96 5.46 -0.67 1.19
N HIS A 97 5.05 -1.02 -0.04
CA HIS A 97 4.66 -0.01 -1.02
C HIS A 97 3.46 0.80 -0.55
N ILE A 98 2.42 0.16 -0.02
CA ILE A 98 1.25 0.86 0.51
C ILE A 98 1.67 1.80 1.66
N HIS A 99 2.50 1.34 2.59
CA HIS A 99 2.98 2.15 3.71
C HIS A 99 3.81 3.35 3.28
N ARG A 100 4.78 3.16 2.37
CA ARG A 100 5.54 4.26 1.77
C ARG A 100 4.61 5.24 1.06
N GLY A 101 3.65 4.73 0.30
CA GLY A 101 2.66 5.56 -0.37
C GLY A 101 1.84 6.42 0.59
N ILE A 102 1.37 5.84 1.69
CA ILE A 102 0.62 6.56 2.72
C ILE A 102 1.49 7.67 3.32
N SER A 103 2.78 7.44 3.53
CA SER A 103 3.69 8.47 4.04
C SER A 103 3.91 9.60 3.03
N LEU A 104 3.88 9.32 1.72
CA LEU A 104 4.05 10.29 0.65
C LEU A 104 2.82 11.19 0.41
N ILE A 105 1.60 10.72 0.70
CA ILE A 105 0.40 11.53 0.49
C ILE A 105 0.45 12.79 1.38
N ASN A 106 0.39 13.95 0.72
CA ASN A 106 0.27 15.25 1.37
C ASN A 106 -1.14 15.82 1.13
N PRO A 107 -1.98 15.93 2.18
CA PRO A 107 -3.35 16.42 2.04
C PRO A 107 -3.46 17.89 1.60
N ASN A 108 -2.40 18.69 1.71
CA ASN A 108 -2.43 20.09 1.29
C ASN A 108 -2.11 20.27 -0.21
N LYS A 109 -1.84 19.17 -0.93
CA LYS A 109 -1.55 19.13 -2.37
C LYS A 109 -2.61 18.34 -3.16
N LEU A 110 -3.70 17.94 -2.50
CA LEU A 110 -4.88 17.28 -3.07
C LEU A 110 -6.06 18.25 -3.01
#